data_AF-A0A9R0PUM8-F1
#
_entry.id   AF-A0A9R0PUM8-F1
#
_cell.length_a   1.000
_cell.length_b   1.000
_cell.length_c   1.000
_cell.angle_alpha   90.00
_cell.angle_beta   90.00
_cell.angle_gamma   90.00
#
_symmetry.space_group_name_H-M   'P 1'
#
loop_
_entity.id
_entity.type
_entity.pdbx_description
1 polymer ?
#
loop_
_entity_poly.entity_id
_entity_poly.type
_entity_poly.pdbx_seq_one_letter_code
_entity_poly.pdbx_strand_id
1 'polypeptide(L)'
;MLQTDRGPRSSMSAAAAGDSAPRRILALALAVALALWPSPARAGFSCSPGARPVVFNFGDSNSDTGGMAAAKGWHIAPPEGRAFFHHPTGRFCDGRLVIDFLCESLNISYLSPYLKAIGSNYSNGVNFAISGSTTLPRDALFVLHGQVQEFFFFKARSLELINQGQEAPIDAEAFLNALYIIDIGQNDINALLSNLPYDQVVAKLPPILAEIKYAVQLLYGNGSRNFWIHGTGALGCLPQKLSIPRKNDSDLDQNGCLSTYNRAAVAFNTALGSLCDQLNVELKNATVVYTDLFAIKF
;
A
#
# COMPACT_ATOMS: atom_id res chain seq x y z
N MET A 1 50.15 -66.63 -3.85
CA MET A 1 51.37 -67.28 -4.34
C MET A 1 52.38 -66.16 -4.61
N LEU A 2 53.47 -66.06 -3.83
CA LEU A 2 54.63 -65.15 -4.01
C LEU A 2 54.32 -63.61 -3.92
N GLN A 3 54.86 -62.75 -3.05
CA GLN A 3 56.18 -62.66 -2.34
C GLN A 3 57.34 -62.66 -3.37
N THR A 4 58.21 -61.66 -3.59
CA THR A 4 59.09 -60.79 -2.76
C THR A 4 59.84 -59.80 -3.72
N ASP A 5 60.67 -58.81 -3.39
CA ASP A 5 60.99 -57.92 -2.23
C ASP A 5 62.09 -56.90 -2.70
N ARG A 6 62.36 -55.81 -1.94
CA ARG A 6 63.53 -54.87 -1.97
C ARG A 6 63.70 -53.79 -3.08
N GLY A 7 64.11 -52.60 -2.60
CA GLY A 7 64.63 -51.44 -3.36
C GLY A 7 66.18 -51.43 -3.45
N PRO A 8 66.95 -50.32 -3.19
CA PRO A 8 66.56 -49.07 -2.52
C PRO A 8 67.16 -47.72 -3.06
N ARG A 9 66.66 -46.60 -2.47
CA ARG A 9 67.33 -45.30 -2.16
C ARG A 9 68.25 -44.57 -3.17
N SER A 10 67.90 -43.31 -3.45
CA SER A 10 68.84 -42.18 -3.30
C SER A 10 68.11 -40.90 -2.83
N SER A 11 68.67 -40.20 -1.84
CA SER A 11 68.15 -38.97 -1.25
C SER A 11 68.73 -37.72 -1.89
N MET A 12 67.99 -36.59 -1.88
CA MET A 12 68.55 -35.31 -1.43
C MET A 12 67.45 -34.31 -1.01
N SER A 13 67.83 -33.37 -0.14
CA SER A 13 66.94 -32.45 0.58
C SER A 13 67.25 -31.00 0.22
N ALA A 14 66.21 -30.18 0.02
CA ALA A 14 66.17 -28.72 0.16
C ALA A 14 64.72 -28.26 -0.11
N ALA A 15 64.17 -27.22 0.51
CA ALA A 15 64.48 -26.53 1.77
C ALA A 15 63.18 -25.87 2.27
N ALA A 16 63.04 -25.64 3.56
CA ALA A 16 61.85 -24.98 4.12
C ALA A 16 61.97 -23.45 4.09
N ALA A 17 60.96 -22.80 3.52
CA ALA A 17 60.59 -21.40 3.75
C ALA A 17 59.09 -21.28 3.40
N GLY A 18 58.27 -20.47 4.05
CA GLY A 18 58.53 -19.58 5.17
C GLY A 18 57.32 -18.64 5.35
N ASP A 19 56.86 -18.53 6.58
CA ASP A 19 55.89 -17.54 7.09
C ASP A 19 54.42 -17.52 6.59
N SER A 20 53.51 -17.75 7.53
CA SER A 20 52.05 -17.74 7.35
C SER A 20 51.36 -16.47 7.87
N ALA A 21 52.09 -15.35 7.94
CA ALA A 21 51.60 -14.09 8.49
C ALA A 21 50.55 -13.33 7.62
N PRO A 22 50.74 -13.09 6.30
CA PRO A 22 49.96 -12.09 5.59
C PRO A 22 48.48 -12.49 5.38
N ARG A 23 48.18 -13.79 5.28
CA ARG A 23 46.81 -14.30 5.09
C ARG A 23 45.92 -14.09 6.32
N ARG A 24 46.47 -14.10 7.54
CA ARG A 24 45.68 -13.89 8.77
C ARG A 24 45.32 -12.41 8.97
N ILE A 25 46.23 -11.50 8.64
CA ILE A 25 45.98 -10.05 8.70
C ILE A 25 44.90 -9.65 7.70
N LEU A 26 44.96 -10.17 6.47
CA LEU A 26 43.97 -9.86 5.44
C LEU A 26 42.55 -10.38 5.80
N ALA A 27 42.46 -11.57 6.39
CA ALA A 27 41.19 -12.12 6.87
C ALA A 27 40.58 -11.30 8.03
N LEU A 28 41.43 -10.83 8.96
CA LEU A 28 40.97 -10.00 10.08
C LEU A 28 40.51 -8.61 9.61
N ALA A 29 41.22 -8.01 8.65
CA ALA A 29 40.83 -6.74 8.03
C ALA A 29 39.48 -6.85 7.29
N LEU A 30 39.24 -7.95 6.57
CA LEU A 30 37.96 -8.18 5.89
C LEU A 30 36.80 -8.35 6.88
N ALA A 31 37.03 -9.06 7.99
CA ALA A 31 36.02 -9.24 9.03
C ALA A 31 35.66 -7.92 9.75
N VAL A 32 36.65 -7.08 10.03
CA VAL A 32 36.41 -5.74 10.60
C VAL A 32 35.71 -4.81 9.60
N ALA A 33 36.06 -4.87 8.31
CA ALA A 33 35.35 -4.11 7.27
C ALA A 33 33.88 -4.52 7.12
N LEU A 34 33.56 -5.81 7.27
CA LEU A 34 32.18 -6.31 7.28
C LEU A 34 31.41 -5.93 8.55
N ALA A 35 32.08 -5.85 9.70
CA ALA A 35 31.49 -5.41 10.97
C ALA A 35 31.28 -3.89 11.06
N LEU A 36 32.00 -3.10 10.25
CA LEU A 36 31.88 -1.64 10.15
C LEU A 36 30.94 -1.19 9.03
N TRP A 37 30.37 -2.10 8.24
CA TRP A 37 29.29 -1.76 7.35
C TRP A 37 28.05 -1.44 8.20
N PRO A 38 27.49 -0.22 8.14
CA PRO A 38 26.21 0.02 8.79
C PRO A 38 25.20 -0.93 8.16
N SER A 39 24.64 -1.85 8.97
CA SER A 39 23.45 -2.59 8.59
C SER A 39 22.46 -1.60 7.98
N PRO A 40 21.86 -1.87 6.80
CA PRO A 40 20.81 -1.01 6.29
C PRO A 40 19.76 -0.94 7.40
N ALA A 41 19.58 0.25 7.96
CA ALA A 41 18.59 0.46 8.98
C ALA A 41 17.26 0.02 8.36
N ARG A 42 16.69 -1.07 8.87
CA ARG A 42 15.32 -1.41 8.54
C ARG A 42 14.52 -0.17 8.90
N ALA A 43 13.93 0.48 7.89
CA ALA A 43 12.88 1.46 8.06
C ALA A 43 11.64 0.72 8.58
N GLY A 44 11.77 0.19 9.79
CA GLY A 44 10.70 -0.41 10.56
C GLY A 44 9.98 0.71 11.29
N PHE A 45 8.66 0.61 11.32
CA PHE A 45 7.80 1.49 12.08
C PHE A 45 8.21 1.46 13.56
N SER A 46 8.89 2.51 14.02
CA SER A 46 9.23 2.69 15.43
C SER A 46 8.03 3.28 16.16
N CYS A 47 7.02 2.47 16.43
CA CYS A 47 5.99 2.85 17.39
C CYS A 47 6.63 2.99 18.77
N SER A 48 6.66 4.21 19.31
CA SER A 48 7.02 4.45 20.71
C SER A 48 6.16 3.55 21.63
N PRO A 49 6.75 2.81 22.58
CA PRO A 49 5.97 1.95 23.48
C PRO A 49 4.87 2.73 24.20
N GLY A 50 3.60 2.39 23.94
CA GLY A 50 2.43 3.08 24.48
C GLY A 50 1.79 4.13 23.56
N ALA A 51 2.37 4.45 22.41
CA ALA A 51 1.73 5.31 21.41
C ALA A 51 0.53 4.60 20.75
N ARG A 52 -0.62 5.28 20.73
CA ARG A 52 -1.86 4.77 20.13
C ARG A 52 -1.75 4.80 18.59
N PRO A 53 -1.94 3.69 17.86
CA PRO A 53 -1.88 3.71 16.40
C PRO A 53 -2.97 4.60 15.79
N VAL A 54 -2.58 5.39 14.79
CA VAL A 54 -3.47 6.27 14.02
C VAL A 54 -3.33 5.95 12.53
N VAL A 55 -4.47 5.80 11.85
CA VAL A 55 -4.55 5.46 10.43
C VAL A 55 -5.42 6.47 9.70
N PHE A 56 -4.88 7.05 8.64
CA PHE A 56 -5.64 7.86 7.67
C PHE A 56 -5.72 7.09 6.36
N ASN A 57 -6.93 6.94 5.83
CA ASN A 57 -7.17 6.15 4.62
C ASN A 57 -7.79 7.02 3.52
N PHE A 58 -7.29 6.85 2.30
CA PHE A 58 -7.73 7.50 1.08
C PHE A 58 -7.97 6.41 0.03
N GLY A 59 -8.97 6.57 -0.81
CA GLY A 59 -9.28 5.53 -1.80
C GLY A 59 -10.72 5.48 -2.29
N ASP A 60 -11.09 4.30 -2.77
CA ASP A 60 -12.42 4.02 -3.31
C ASP A 60 -13.26 3.05 -2.45
N SER A 61 -14.28 2.45 -3.08
CA SER A 61 -15.19 1.43 -2.52
C SER A 61 -14.50 0.24 -1.86
N ASN A 62 -13.25 -0.07 -2.22
CA ASN A 62 -12.45 -1.13 -1.57
C ASN A 62 -12.22 -0.87 -0.07
N SER A 63 -12.25 0.41 0.34
CA SER A 63 -11.96 0.85 1.71
C SER A 63 -12.96 1.85 2.30
N ASP A 64 -13.95 2.33 1.54
CA ASP A 64 -15.03 3.21 2.02
C ASP A 64 -15.86 2.58 3.16
N THR A 65 -15.71 3.11 4.39
CA THR A 65 -16.41 2.62 5.59
C THR A 65 -17.83 3.18 5.79
N GLY A 66 -18.38 3.91 4.82
CA GLY A 66 -19.74 4.51 4.84
C GLY A 66 -19.82 5.98 4.40
N GLY A 67 -18.73 6.51 3.85
CA GLY A 67 -18.60 7.90 3.40
C GLY A 67 -19.47 8.23 2.20
N MET A 68 -19.58 7.37 1.18
CA MET A 68 -20.52 7.62 0.08
C MET A 68 -21.98 7.66 0.58
N ALA A 69 -22.36 6.76 1.48
CA ALA A 69 -23.69 6.74 2.07
C ALA A 69 -23.99 8.04 2.85
N ALA A 70 -23.03 8.51 3.65
CA ALA A 70 -23.14 9.79 4.36
C ALA A 70 -23.20 11.00 3.39
N ALA A 71 -22.35 11.01 2.36
CA ALA A 71 -22.21 12.12 1.41
C ALA A 71 -23.45 12.32 0.51
N LYS A 72 -24.16 11.24 0.17
CA LYS A 72 -25.33 11.25 -0.72
C LYS A 72 -26.65 10.99 -0.02
N GLY A 73 -26.65 10.72 1.28
CA GLY A 73 -27.83 10.26 2.01
C GLY A 73 -28.37 8.91 1.49
N TRP A 74 -27.50 8.06 0.92
CA TRP A 74 -27.93 6.79 0.34
C TRP A 74 -28.28 5.78 1.43
N HIS A 75 -29.51 5.29 1.38
CA HIS A 75 -29.93 4.16 2.20
C HIS A 75 -29.49 2.85 1.54
N ILE A 76 -28.27 2.41 1.87
CA ILE A 76 -27.80 1.06 1.52
C ILE A 76 -28.55 0.07 2.41
N ALA A 77 -29.32 -0.82 1.79
CA ALA A 77 -30.15 -1.85 2.44
C ALA A 77 -29.38 -3.18 2.52
N PRO A 78 -29.93 -4.27 3.08
CA PRO A 78 -29.34 -5.61 2.97
C PRO A 78 -29.25 -6.05 1.48
N PRO A 79 -28.26 -6.89 1.09
CA PRO A 79 -27.44 -7.79 1.92
C PRO A 79 -26.25 -7.14 2.67
N GLU A 80 -25.95 -5.87 2.46
CA GLU A 80 -24.80 -5.19 3.06
C GLU A 80 -24.81 -5.24 4.60
N GLY A 81 -23.62 -5.43 5.17
CA GLY A 81 -23.39 -5.65 6.62
C GLY A 81 -23.88 -6.97 7.23
N ARG A 82 -24.66 -7.82 6.54
CA ARG A 82 -25.30 -9.03 7.11
C ARG A 82 -24.35 -10.03 7.79
N ALA A 83 -23.12 -10.16 7.32
CA ALA A 83 -22.19 -11.22 7.69
C ALA A 83 -21.33 -10.91 8.92
N PHE A 84 -21.25 -9.64 9.33
CA PHE A 84 -20.47 -9.23 10.51
C PHE A 84 -21.16 -8.18 11.38
N PHE A 85 -21.69 -7.12 10.79
CA PHE A 85 -22.40 -6.06 11.54
C PHE A 85 -23.85 -6.44 11.84
N HIS A 86 -24.41 -7.37 11.07
CA HIS A 86 -25.80 -7.84 11.13
C HIS A 86 -26.85 -6.73 10.91
N HIS A 87 -26.41 -5.57 10.41
CA HIS A 87 -27.22 -4.47 9.89
C HIS A 87 -26.43 -3.72 8.81
N PRO A 88 -27.08 -2.99 7.88
CA PRO A 88 -26.36 -2.17 6.90
C PRO A 88 -25.58 -1.04 7.59
N THR A 89 -24.35 -0.80 7.12
CA THR A 89 -23.44 0.22 7.66
C THR A 89 -23.17 1.38 6.69
N GLY A 90 -23.74 1.35 5.49
CA GLY A 90 -23.42 2.27 4.40
C GLY A 90 -22.19 1.87 3.57
N ARG A 91 -21.65 0.67 3.79
CA ARG A 91 -20.52 0.10 3.05
C ARG A 91 -21.02 -0.79 1.91
N PHE A 92 -20.31 -0.83 0.79
CA PHE A 92 -20.54 -1.80 -0.31
C PHE A 92 -19.89 -3.16 -0.01
N CYS A 93 -20.18 -3.70 1.17
CA CYS A 93 -19.68 -4.98 1.63
C CYS A 93 -20.70 -5.63 2.57
N ASP A 94 -20.79 -6.95 2.54
CA ASP A 94 -21.67 -7.68 3.46
C ASP A 94 -21.07 -7.84 4.87
N GLY A 95 -19.87 -7.30 5.12
CA GLY A 95 -19.24 -7.26 6.43
C GLY A 95 -18.04 -6.31 6.52
N ARG A 96 -16.90 -6.84 6.96
CA ARG A 96 -15.62 -6.12 7.15
C ARG A 96 -14.88 -5.92 5.83
N LEU A 97 -14.26 -4.76 5.70
CA LEU A 97 -13.30 -4.40 4.66
C LEU A 97 -11.88 -4.76 5.13
N VAL A 98 -10.91 -4.78 4.21
CA VAL A 98 -9.48 -5.04 4.51
C VAL A 98 -8.97 -4.13 5.63
N ILE A 99 -9.42 -2.87 5.65
CA ILE A 99 -9.02 -1.89 6.67
C ILE A 99 -9.56 -2.18 8.07
N ASP A 100 -10.69 -2.86 8.24
CA ASP A 100 -11.16 -3.25 9.58
C ASP A 100 -10.27 -4.36 10.16
N PHE A 101 -9.82 -5.32 9.34
CA PHE A 101 -8.88 -6.35 9.78
C PHE A 101 -7.52 -5.76 10.17
N LEU A 102 -7.09 -4.68 9.50
CA LEU A 102 -5.94 -3.90 9.95
C LEU A 102 -6.21 -3.28 11.33
N CYS A 103 -7.36 -2.63 11.53
CA CYS A 103 -7.74 -2.06 12.83
C CYS A 103 -7.77 -3.13 13.94
N GLU A 104 -8.28 -4.34 13.67
CA GLU A 104 -8.23 -5.47 14.60
C GLU A 104 -6.79 -5.86 14.96
N SER A 105 -5.91 -6.00 13.95
CA SER A 105 -4.50 -6.37 14.16
C SER A 105 -3.71 -5.32 14.97
N LEU A 106 -4.10 -4.05 14.87
CA LEU A 106 -3.52 -2.93 15.62
C LEU A 106 -4.21 -2.70 16.98
N ASN A 107 -5.26 -3.46 17.30
CA ASN A 107 -6.11 -3.28 18.48
C ASN A 107 -6.68 -1.85 18.63
N ILE A 108 -7.22 -1.31 17.52
CA ILE A 108 -7.80 0.03 17.43
C ILE A 108 -9.26 0.01 16.98
N SER A 109 -10.00 1.09 17.23
CA SER A 109 -11.36 1.26 16.70
C SER A 109 -11.36 1.31 15.17
N TYR A 110 -12.41 0.78 14.55
CA TYR A 110 -12.63 0.91 13.10
C TYR A 110 -12.76 2.38 12.68
N LEU A 111 -12.20 2.71 11.51
CA LEU A 111 -12.18 4.10 11.04
C LEU A 111 -13.59 4.58 10.65
N SER A 112 -13.99 5.70 11.25
CA SER A 112 -15.20 6.41 10.85
C SER A 112 -14.95 7.21 9.56
N PRO A 113 -15.90 7.22 8.61
CA PRO A 113 -15.75 8.00 7.39
C PRO A 113 -15.96 9.49 7.67
N TYR A 114 -15.11 10.34 7.09
CA TYR A 114 -15.02 11.78 7.35
C TYR A 114 -16.35 12.53 7.26
N LEU A 115 -17.19 12.18 6.29
CA LEU A 115 -18.47 12.85 6.02
C LEU A 115 -19.62 12.37 6.93
N LYS A 116 -19.39 11.42 7.84
CA LYS A 116 -20.40 10.97 8.81
C LYS A 116 -20.36 11.86 10.05
N ALA A 117 -21.44 12.61 10.28
CA ALA A 117 -21.55 13.50 11.45
C ALA A 117 -21.87 12.75 12.76
N ILE A 118 -22.95 11.95 12.77
CA ILE A 118 -23.47 11.32 14.00
C ILE A 118 -22.81 9.97 14.25
N GLY A 119 -22.29 9.74 15.46
CA GLY A 119 -21.71 8.46 15.86
C GLY A 119 -20.40 8.12 15.14
N SER A 120 -19.59 9.14 14.87
CA SER A 120 -18.21 8.98 14.39
C SER A 120 -17.22 9.04 15.54
N ASN A 121 -16.18 8.22 15.46
CA ASN A 121 -15.03 8.22 16.35
C ASN A 121 -13.76 8.37 15.49
N TYR A 122 -13.04 9.48 15.70
CA TYR A 122 -11.83 9.83 14.96
C TYR A 122 -10.55 9.65 15.77
N SER A 123 -10.62 9.12 17.00
CA SER A 123 -9.48 9.02 17.93
C SER A 123 -8.44 7.95 17.58
N ASN A 124 -8.65 7.21 16.47
CA ASN A 124 -7.66 6.34 15.83
C ASN A 124 -7.39 6.75 14.38
N GLY A 125 -7.78 7.96 13.98
CA GLY A 125 -7.71 8.46 12.61
C GLY A 125 -9.06 8.42 11.88
N VAL A 126 -9.02 8.67 10.57
CA VAL A 126 -10.18 9.02 9.75
C VAL A 126 -10.09 8.33 8.39
N ASN A 127 -11.25 7.89 7.88
CA ASN A 127 -11.36 7.39 6.53
C ASN A 127 -11.93 8.45 5.58
N PHE A 128 -11.16 8.83 4.56
CA PHE A 128 -11.55 9.76 3.49
C PHE A 128 -11.89 9.03 2.18
N ALA A 129 -11.80 7.70 2.14
CA ALA A 129 -12.19 6.93 0.95
C ALA A 129 -13.69 7.03 0.67
N ILE A 130 -14.03 7.17 -0.61
CA ILE A 130 -15.41 7.33 -1.09
C ILE A 130 -15.64 6.40 -2.28
N SER A 131 -16.76 5.68 -2.26
CA SER A 131 -17.07 4.66 -3.27
C SER A 131 -17.13 5.20 -4.70
N GLY A 132 -16.45 4.55 -5.63
CA GLY A 132 -16.39 4.98 -7.03
C GLY A 132 -15.41 6.13 -7.30
N SER A 133 -14.65 6.62 -6.31
CA SER A 133 -13.65 7.65 -6.51
C SER A 133 -12.56 7.26 -7.51
N THR A 134 -12.11 8.26 -8.26
CA THR A 134 -11.02 8.21 -9.23
C THR A 134 -9.85 9.10 -8.80
N THR A 135 -8.76 9.07 -9.55
CA THR A 135 -7.70 10.08 -9.47
C THR A 135 -8.02 11.33 -10.29
N LEU A 136 -8.73 11.15 -11.42
CA LEU A 136 -9.01 12.19 -12.40
C LEU A 136 -10.51 12.28 -12.78
N PRO A 137 -11.01 13.46 -13.21
CA PRO A 137 -10.30 14.75 -13.24
C PRO A 137 -10.22 15.38 -11.83
N ARG A 138 -9.17 16.18 -11.58
CA ARG A 138 -8.79 16.66 -10.24
C ARG A 138 -9.87 17.53 -9.56
N ASP A 139 -10.74 18.17 -10.34
CA ASP A 139 -11.81 19.07 -9.92
C ASP A 139 -13.15 18.37 -9.65
N ALA A 140 -13.28 17.08 -9.96
CA ALA A 140 -14.47 16.31 -9.64
C ALA A 140 -14.60 16.06 -8.13
N LEU A 141 -15.84 15.89 -7.65
CA LEU A 141 -16.10 15.59 -6.24
C LEU A 141 -15.56 14.21 -5.86
N PHE A 142 -15.07 14.10 -4.61
CA PHE A 142 -14.58 12.88 -3.97
C PHE A 142 -13.35 12.20 -4.59
N VAL A 143 -12.75 12.74 -5.67
CA VAL A 143 -11.49 12.23 -6.22
C VAL A 143 -10.35 12.33 -5.19
N LEU A 144 -9.27 11.57 -5.41
CA LEU A 144 -8.12 11.51 -4.48
C LEU A 144 -7.64 12.89 -4.00
N HIS A 145 -7.60 13.87 -4.90
CA HIS A 145 -7.21 15.25 -4.54
C HIS A 145 -8.15 15.87 -3.51
N GLY A 146 -9.47 15.73 -3.67
CA GLY A 146 -10.47 16.21 -2.73
C GLY A 146 -10.32 15.55 -1.35
N GLN A 147 -10.10 14.23 -1.32
CA GLN A 147 -9.87 13.48 -0.07
C GLN A 147 -8.63 13.99 0.70
N VAL A 148 -7.56 14.36 -0.02
CA VAL A 148 -6.36 14.98 0.58
C VAL A 148 -6.65 16.38 1.14
N GLN A 149 -7.52 17.18 0.48
CA GLN A 149 -7.96 18.46 1.04
C GLN A 149 -8.83 18.29 2.29
N GLU A 150 -9.72 17.29 2.32
CA GLU A 150 -10.51 16.93 3.50
C GLU A 150 -9.61 16.55 4.69
N PHE A 151 -8.54 15.79 4.44
CA PHE A 151 -7.52 15.51 5.45
C PHE A 151 -6.80 16.78 5.94
N PHE A 152 -6.41 17.70 5.05
CA PHE A 152 -5.78 18.95 5.47
C PHE A 152 -6.72 19.83 6.30
N PHE A 153 -8.00 19.90 5.95
CA PHE A 153 -9.02 20.58 6.76
C PHE A 153 -9.17 19.93 8.14
N PHE A 154 -9.31 18.60 8.20
CA PHE A 154 -9.38 17.85 9.45
C PHE A 154 -8.15 18.09 10.34
N LYS A 155 -6.94 17.99 9.76
CA LYS A 155 -5.67 18.21 10.47
C LYS A 155 -5.56 19.63 11.00
N ALA A 156 -5.86 20.64 10.17
CA ALA A 156 -5.83 22.03 10.59
C ALA A 156 -6.80 22.28 11.76
N ARG A 157 -8.04 21.78 11.67
CA ARG A 157 -9.05 21.96 12.72
C ARG A 157 -8.69 21.24 14.03
N SER A 158 -8.13 20.03 13.95
CA SER A 158 -7.71 19.27 15.14
C SER A 158 -6.59 20.01 15.90
N LEU A 159 -5.61 20.56 15.18
CA LEU A 159 -4.51 21.34 15.77
C LEU A 159 -4.99 22.71 16.29
N GLU A 160 -5.94 23.35 15.61
CA GLU A 160 -6.56 24.60 16.07
C GLU A 160 -7.27 24.43 17.43
N LEU A 161 -8.04 23.35 17.59
CA LEU A 161 -8.73 23.01 18.84
C LEU A 161 -7.74 22.81 20.00
N ILE A 162 -6.64 22.07 19.77
CA ILE A 162 -5.58 21.87 20.76
C ILE A 162 -4.95 23.20 21.17
N ASN A 163 -4.66 24.09 20.21
CA ASN A 163 -4.12 25.42 20.48
C ASN A 163 -5.10 26.32 21.25
N GLN A 164 -6.41 26.04 21.19
CA GLN A 164 -7.46 26.69 21.99
C GLN A 164 -7.68 26.03 23.36
N GLY A 165 -6.87 25.03 23.72
CA GLY A 165 -7.02 24.27 24.97
C GLY A 165 -8.24 23.33 24.99
N GLN A 166 -8.80 23.00 23.83
CA GLN A 166 -9.94 22.10 23.68
C GLN A 166 -9.47 20.67 23.35
N GLU A 167 -10.29 19.69 23.69
CA GLU A 167 -10.06 18.30 23.29
C GLU A 167 -10.20 18.16 21.76
N ALA A 168 -9.28 17.41 21.15
CA ALA A 168 -9.29 17.08 19.74
C ALA A 168 -8.90 15.61 19.54
N PRO A 169 -9.40 14.94 18.49
CA PRO A 169 -9.24 13.50 18.33
C PRO A 169 -7.80 13.06 18.03
N ILE A 170 -6.97 13.94 17.42
CA ILE A 170 -5.60 13.63 16.97
C ILE A 170 -4.69 14.84 17.20
N ASP A 171 -3.56 14.62 17.86
CA ASP A 171 -2.51 15.62 18.11
C ASP A 171 -1.39 15.63 17.05
N ALA A 172 -0.45 16.56 17.19
CA ALA A 172 0.65 16.75 16.25
C ALA A 172 1.63 15.56 16.16
N GLU A 173 1.86 14.84 17.26
CA GLU A 173 2.72 13.65 17.27
C GLU A 173 2.02 12.47 16.60
N ALA A 174 0.73 12.29 16.90
CA ALA A 174 -0.12 11.30 16.26
C ALA A 174 -0.20 11.52 14.74
N PHE A 175 -0.31 12.77 14.24
CA PHE A 175 -0.21 13.06 12.80
C PHE A 175 1.19 12.75 12.22
N LEU A 176 2.28 12.94 12.97
CA LEU A 176 3.63 12.64 12.47
C LEU A 176 3.87 11.13 12.34
N ASN A 177 3.37 10.36 13.31
CA ASN A 177 3.59 8.91 13.42
C ASN A 177 2.52 8.05 12.73
N ALA A 178 1.45 8.66 12.21
CA ALA A 178 0.35 7.95 11.56
C ALA A 178 0.76 7.15 10.31
N LEU A 179 -0.09 6.18 9.99
CA LEU A 179 -0.09 5.40 8.76
C LEU A 179 -1.06 6.02 7.74
N TYR A 180 -0.61 6.19 6.50
CA TYR A 180 -1.34 6.81 5.40
C TYR A 180 -1.59 5.78 4.29
N ILE A 181 -2.82 5.29 4.18
CA ILE A 181 -3.21 4.22 3.24
C ILE A 181 -3.83 4.83 1.98
N ILE A 182 -3.45 4.35 0.80
CA ILE A 182 -4.00 4.79 -0.50
C ILE A 182 -4.40 3.56 -1.35
N ASP A 183 -5.70 3.39 -1.62
CA ASP A 183 -6.28 2.31 -2.45
C ASP A 183 -7.18 2.94 -3.55
N ILE A 184 -6.59 3.28 -4.70
CA ILE A 184 -7.20 4.13 -5.73
C ILE A 184 -6.68 3.78 -7.15
N GLY A 185 -7.37 4.22 -8.19
CA GLY A 185 -7.00 4.04 -9.59
C GLY A 185 -7.77 2.92 -10.31
N GLN A 186 -8.38 2.01 -9.54
CA GLN A 186 -9.24 0.94 -10.07
C GLN A 186 -10.40 1.50 -10.92
N ASN A 187 -11.08 2.55 -10.43
CA ASN A 187 -12.18 3.19 -11.15
C ASN A 187 -11.72 3.94 -12.40
N ASP A 188 -10.53 4.55 -12.40
CA ASP A 188 -9.95 5.21 -13.57
C ASP A 188 -9.74 4.20 -14.71
N ILE A 189 -9.07 3.08 -14.42
CA ILE A 189 -8.83 1.99 -15.40
C ILE A 189 -10.16 1.42 -15.90
N ASN A 190 -11.10 1.19 -14.99
CA ASN A 190 -12.43 0.67 -15.28
C ASN A 190 -13.24 1.60 -16.23
N ALA A 191 -13.21 2.91 -15.99
CA ALA A 191 -13.88 3.90 -16.83
C ALA A 191 -13.26 4.00 -18.23
N LEU A 192 -11.93 3.92 -18.32
CA LEU A 192 -11.19 3.90 -19.58
C LEU A 192 -11.49 2.64 -20.40
N LEU A 193 -11.44 1.45 -19.80
CA LEU A 193 -11.76 0.17 -20.45
C LEU A 193 -13.21 0.06 -20.93
N SER A 194 -14.12 0.87 -20.37
CA SER A 194 -15.51 0.93 -20.83
C SER A 194 -15.67 1.63 -22.18
N ASN A 195 -14.65 2.37 -22.65
CA ASN A 195 -14.73 3.22 -23.84
C ASN A 195 -13.53 3.10 -24.81
N LEU A 196 -12.39 2.56 -24.36
CA LEU A 196 -11.13 2.56 -25.10
C LEU A 196 -10.51 1.16 -25.22
N PRO A 197 -9.80 0.85 -26.32
CA PRO A 197 -9.03 -0.37 -26.44
C PRO A 197 -7.80 -0.36 -25.51
N TYR A 198 -7.32 -1.55 -25.15
CA TYR A 198 -6.22 -1.78 -24.20
C TYR A 198 -5.02 -0.82 -24.35
N ASP A 199 -4.46 -0.68 -25.55
CA ASP A 199 -3.27 0.16 -25.76
C ASP A 199 -3.51 1.64 -25.44
N GLN A 200 -4.73 2.14 -25.67
CA GLN A 200 -5.12 3.51 -25.31
C GLN A 200 -5.39 3.67 -23.81
N VAL A 201 -5.78 2.61 -23.11
CA VAL A 201 -5.85 2.60 -21.64
C VAL A 201 -4.45 2.65 -21.04
N VAL A 202 -3.51 1.82 -21.53
CA VAL A 202 -2.12 1.83 -21.08
C VAL A 202 -1.47 3.20 -21.31
N ALA A 203 -1.70 3.82 -22.46
CA ALA A 203 -1.22 5.17 -22.77
C ALA A 203 -1.79 6.28 -21.84
N LYS A 204 -2.87 6.00 -21.09
CA LYS A 204 -3.51 6.93 -20.15
C LYS A 204 -3.21 6.64 -18.68
N LEU A 205 -2.38 5.64 -18.36
CA LEU A 205 -1.90 5.40 -16.99
C LEU A 205 -0.99 6.51 -16.42
N PRO A 206 -0.09 7.17 -17.19
CA PRO A 206 0.84 8.14 -16.60
C PRO A 206 0.18 9.33 -15.88
N PRO A 207 -0.91 9.95 -16.39
CA PRO A 207 -1.65 10.97 -15.63
C PRO A 207 -2.26 10.47 -14.31
N ILE A 208 -2.81 9.25 -14.29
CA ILE A 208 -3.39 8.63 -13.08
C ILE A 208 -2.30 8.46 -12.01
N LEU A 209 -1.15 7.93 -12.42
CA LEU A 209 0.02 7.75 -11.55
C LEU A 209 0.61 9.09 -11.09
N ALA A 210 0.55 10.14 -11.90
CA ALA A 210 1.00 11.48 -11.52
C ALA A 210 0.13 12.09 -10.41
N GLU A 211 -1.18 11.88 -10.41
CA GLU A 211 -2.06 12.30 -9.30
C GLU A 211 -1.76 11.53 -8.01
N ILE A 212 -1.50 10.22 -8.08
CA ILE A 212 -1.09 9.42 -6.91
C ILE A 212 0.26 9.91 -6.37
N LYS A 213 1.25 10.14 -7.25
CA LYS A 213 2.55 10.74 -6.86
C LYS A 213 2.35 12.09 -6.16
N TYR A 214 1.53 12.95 -6.74
CA TYR A 214 1.24 14.29 -6.22
C TYR A 214 0.54 14.23 -4.86
N ALA A 215 -0.42 13.33 -4.66
CA ALA A 215 -1.08 13.13 -3.36
C ALA A 215 -0.09 12.70 -2.26
N VAL A 216 0.79 11.73 -2.53
CA VAL A 216 1.83 11.29 -1.59
C VAL A 216 2.80 12.43 -1.29
N GLN A 217 3.24 13.18 -2.31
CA GLN A 217 4.14 14.33 -2.13
C GLN A 217 3.50 15.47 -1.31
N LEU A 218 2.21 15.75 -1.51
CA LEU A 218 1.46 16.73 -0.72
C LEU A 218 1.36 16.32 0.76
N LEU A 219 0.97 15.06 1.02
CA LEU A 219 0.91 14.51 2.38
C LEU A 219 2.29 14.55 3.06
N TYR A 220 3.35 14.13 2.34
CA TYR A 220 4.73 14.19 2.83
C TYR A 220 5.19 15.62 3.14
N GLY A 221 4.89 16.58 2.27
CA GLY A 221 5.14 18.01 2.52
C GLY A 221 4.41 18.54 3.76
N ASN A 222 3.28 17.93 4.14
CA ASN A 222 2.52 18.20 5.35
C ASN A 222 2.92 17.35 6.58
N GLY A 223 4.06 16.66 6.52
CA GLY A 223 4.63 15.93 7.64
C GLY A 223 4.31 14.44 7.71
N SER A 224 3.49 13.89 6.81
CA SER A 224 3.24 12.43 6.74
C SER A 224 4.54 11.68 6.41
N ARG A 225 4.80 10.55 7.07
CA ARG A 225 6.03 9.77 6.86
C ARG A 225 5.81 8.30 6.46
N ASN A 226 4.68 7.70 6.80
CA ASN A 226 4.47 6.27 6.58
C ASN A 226 3.31 6.03 5.62
N PHE A 227 3.61 5.55 4.42
CA PHE A 227 2.63 5.32 3.36
C PHE A 227 2.47 3.84 3.04
N TRP A 228 1.23 3.39 2.85
CA TRP A 228 0.92 2.04 2.37
C TRP A 228 -0.01 2.17 1.16
N ILE A 229 0.51 1.79 -0.01
CA ILE A 229 -0.12 2.02 -1.30
C ILE A 229 -0.52 0.67 -1.90
N HIS A 230 -1.81 0.50 -2.17
CA HIS A 230 -2.37 -0.71 -2.73
C HIS A 230 -2.42 -0.64 -4.26
N GLY A 231 -2.05 -1.74 -4.92
CA GLY A 231 -2.42 -2.00 -6.32
C GLY A 231 -3.91 -2.34 -6.45
N THR A 232 -4.44 -2.32 -7.67
CA THR A 232 -5.78 -2.82 -7.95
C THR A 232 -5.81 -4.36 -7.94
N GLY A 233 -6.98 -4.96 -7.72
CA GLY A 233 -7.20 -6.40 -7.82
C GLY A 233 -7.46 -6.88 -9.25
N ALA A 234 -7.87 -8.15 -9.38
CA ALA A 234 -8.23 -8.76 -10.65
C ALA A 234 -9.56 -8.21 -11.23
N LEU A 235 -9.49 -7.02 -11.84
CA LEU A 235 -10.62 -6.31 -12.46
C LEU A 235 -11.46 -7.19 -13.40
N GLY A 236 -10.82 -8.11 -14.14
CA GLY A 236 -11.49 -8.99 -15.09
C GLY A 236 -12.28 -10.13 -14.45
N CYS A 237 -12.04 -10.41 -13.17
CA CYS A 237 -12.75 -11.43 -12.39
C CYS A 237 -13.99 -10.87 -11.66
N LEU A 238 -14.23 -9.55 -11.72
CA LEU A 238 -15.38 -8.94 -11.06
C LEU A 238 -16.69 -9.48 -11.65
N PRO A 239 -17.66 -9.96 -10.83
CA PRO A 239 -18.94 -10.45 -11.33
C PRO A 239 -19.70 -9.42 -12.16
N GLN A 240 -19.57 -8.13 -11.82
CA GLN A 240 -20.12 -6.99 -12.57
C GLN A 240 -19.57 -6.83 -13.99
N LYS A 241 -18.39 -7.39 -14.27
CA LYS A 241 -17.77 -7.42 -15.60
C LYS A 241 -18.09 -8.70 -16.35
N LEU A 242 -18.10 -9.83 -15.65
CA LEU A 242 -18.46 -11.12 -16.22
C LEU A 242 -19.94 -11.20 -16.63
N SER A 243 -20.82 -10.42 -16.00
CA SER A 243 -22.26 -10.32 -16.36
C SER A 243 -22.57 -9.44 -17.58
N ILE A 244 -21.62 -8.65 -18.09
CA ILE A 244 -21.83 -7.82 -19.28
C ILE A 244 -21.98 -8.73 -20.51
N PRO A 245 -23.02 -8.59 -21.35
CA PRO A 245 -23.19 -9.38 -22.56
C PRO A 245 -22.00 -9.23 -23.52
N ARG A 246 -21.44 -10.37 -23.98
CA ARG A 246 -20.31 -10.44 -24.92
C ARG A 246 -20.71 -11.15 -26.19
N LYS A 247 -19.99 -10.89 -27.28
CA LYS A 247 -20.18 -11.58 -28.58
C LYS A 247 -19.66 -13.03 -28.55
N ASN A 248 -18.60 -13.27 -27.79
CA ASN A 248 -17.97 -14.56 -27.54
C ASN A 248 -17.09 -14.42 -26.29
N ASP A 249 -16.47 -15.53 -25.87
CA ASP A 249 -15.59 -15.60 -24.70
C ASP A 249 -14.09 -15.58 -25.07
N SER A 250 -13.70 -15.01 -26.22
CA SER A 250 -12.29 -15.01 -26.66
C SER A 250 -11.36 -14.11 -25.81
N ASP A 251 -11.92 -13.25 -24.96
CA ASP A 251 -11.16 -12.45 -23.97
C ASP A 251 -11.10 -13.14 -22.59
N LEU A 252 -11.71 -14.33 -22.41
CA LEU A 252 -11.58 -15.05 -21.14
C LEU A 252 -10.22 -15.76 -21.04
N ASP A 253 -9.56 -15.59 -19.90
CA ASP A 253 -8.40 -16.39 -19.50
C ASP A 253 -8.81 -17.78 -18.98
N GLN A 254 -7.83 -18.61 -18.62
CA GLN A 254 -8.04 -19.97 -18.12
C GLN A 254 -8.87 -20.05 -16.81
N ASN A 255 -8.99 -18.94 -16.08
CA ASN A 255 -9.79 -18.83 -14.85
C ASN A 255 -11.21 -18.31 -15.13
N GLY A 256 -11.54 -18.03 -16.39
CA GLY A 256 -12.82 -17.43 -16.80
C GLY A 256 -12.90 -15.92 -16.56
N CYS A 257 -11.78 -15.25 -16.33
CA CYS A 257 -11.73 -13.80 -16.12
C CYS A 257 -11.38 -13.04 -17.41
N LEU A 258 -11.82 -11.79 -17.53
CA LEU A 258 -11.51 -10.95 -18.71
C LEU A 258 -10.03 -10.55 -18.74
N SER A 259 -9.28 -11.17 -19.64
CA SER A 259 -7.85 -11.01 -19.84
C SER A 259 -7.47 -9.55 -20.13
N THR A 260 -8.23 -8.85 -20.97
CA THR A 260 -7.99 -7.42 -21.25
C THR A 260 -8.07 -6.55 -19.99
N TYR A 261 -9.02 -6.81 -19.10
CA TYR A 261 -9.15 -6.09 -17.83
C TYR A 261 -8.02 -6.45 -16.85
N ASN A 262 -7.69 -7.74 -16.72
CA ASN A 262 -6.61 -8.20 -15.86
C ASN A 262 -5.23 -7.70 -16.32
N ARG A 263 -4.97 -7.66 -17.64
CA ARG A 263 -3.74 -7.08 -18.19
C ARG A 263 -3.61 -5.59 -17.92
N ALA A 264 -4.71 -4.84 -17.95
CA ALA A 264 -4.69 -3.40 -17.61
C ALA A 264 -4.42 -3.17 -16.12
N ALA A 265 -5.02 -4.01 -15.25
CA ALA A 265 -4.72 -4.03 -13.81
C ALA A 265 -3.23 -4.30 -13.54
N VAL A 266 -2.65 -5.34 -14.15
CA VAL A 266 -1.23 -5.70 -14.02
C VAL A 266 -0.30 -4.59 -14.55
N ALA A 267 -0.65 -3.96 -15.67
CA ALA A 267 0.14 -2.85 -16.23
C ALA A 267 0.16 -1.63 -15.29
N PHE A 268 -0.98 -1.29 -14.69
CA PHE A 268 -1.06 -0.24 -13.67
C PHE A 268 -0.29 -0.61 -12.40
N ASN A 269 -0.47 -1.83 -11.88
CA ASN A 269 0.22 -2.30 -10.67
C ASN A 269 1.75 -2.28 -10.84
N THR A 270 2.26 -2.71 -12.00
CA THR A 270 3.69 -2.68 -12.32
C THR A 270 4.25 -1.25 -12.30
N ALA A 271 3.52 -0.31 -12.90
CA ALA A 271 3.90 1.09 -12.93
C ALA A 271 3.74 1.80 -11.57
N LEU A 272 2.75 1.41 -10.77
CA LEU A 272 2.53 1.91 -9.41
C LEU A 272 3.60 1.41 -8.44
N GLY A 273 3.99 0.13 -8.51
CA GLY A 273 5.13 -0.40 -7.76
C GLY A 273 6.43 0.34 -8.09
N SER A 274 6.71 0.53 -9.37
CA SER A 274 7.86 1.31 -9.86
C SER A 274 7.84 2.77 -9.37
N LEU A 275 6.65 3.37 -9.24
CA LEU A 275 6.47 4.71 -8.66
C LEU A 275 6.73 4.71 -7.14
N CYS A 276 6.30 3.67 -6.41
CA CYS A 276 6.57 3.55 -4.97
C CYS A 276 8.08 3.41 -4.69
N ASP A 277 8.80 2.67 -5.52
CA ASP A 277 10.27 2.56 -5.44
C ASP A 277 10.96 3.92 -5.67
N GLN A 278 10.49 4.70 -6.65
CA GLN A 278 10.97 6.07 -6.87
C GLN A 278 10.67 6.98 -5.66
N LEU A 279 9.46 6.89 -5.09
CA LEU A 279 9.07 7.68 -3.92
C LEU A 279 9.92 7.35 -2.69
N ASN A 280 10.30 6.09 -2.46
CA ASN A 280 11.25 5.73 -1.39
C ASN A 280 12.64 6.36 -1.58
N VAL A 281 13.08 6.60 -2.82
CA VAL A 281 14.35 7.28 -3.11
C VAL A 281 14.22 8.80 -2.96
N GLU A 282 13.11 9.38 -3.41
CA GLU A 282 12.83 10.82 -3.37
C GLU A 282 12.55 11.34 -1.94
N LEU A 283 11.68 10.64 -1.18
CA LEU A 283 11.11 11.12 0.07
C LEU A 283 11.97 10.72 1.28
N LYS A 284 12.92 11.59 1.66
CA LYS A 284 13.83 11.33 2.78
C LYS A 284 13.08 11.17 4.11
N ASN A 285 13.48 10.17 4.89
CA ASN A 285 12.88 9.80 6.17
C ASN A 285 11.39 9.41 6.08
N ALA A 286 10.86 9.11 4.89
CA ALA A 286 9.58 8.44 4.72
C ALA A 286 9.77 6.96 4.40
N THR A 287 8.72 6.17 4.66
CA THR A 287 8.60 4.77 4.24
C THR A 287 7.39 4.66 3.32
N VAL A 288 7.56 4.14 2.11
CA VAL A 288 6.47 3.86 1.16
C VAL A 288 6.43 2.36 0.89
N VAL A 289 5.39 1.70 1.37
CA VAL A 289 5.17 0.27 1.16
C VAL A 289 4.15 0.08 0.04
N TYR A 290 4.54 -0.60 -1.03
CA TYR A 290 3.63 -1.08 -2.07
C TYR A 290 3.06 -2.45 -1.69
N THR A 291 1.82 -2.75 -2.07
CA THR A 291 1.24 -4.10 -1.97
C THR A 291 0.46 -4.44 -3.22
N ASP A 292 0.87 -5.51 -3.90
CA ASP A 292 0.17 -6.02 -5.07
C ASP A 292 -1.09 -6.80 -4.65
N LEU A 293 -2.24 -6.12 -4.69
CA LEU A 293 -3.53 -6.77 -4.45
C LEU A 293 -3.95 -7.69 -5.60
N PHE A 294 -3.31 -7.64 -6.78
CA PHE A 294 -3.63 -8.57 -7.87
C PHE A 294 -3.20 -9.99 -7.47
N ALA A 295 -1.94 -10.17 -7.06
CA ALA A 295 -1.41 -11.46 -6.60
C ALA A 295 -2.13 -12.05 -5.36
N ILE A 296 -2.92 -11.26 -4.63
CA ILE A 296 -3.72 -11.70 -3.46
C ILE A 296 -5.17 -12.03 -3.83
N LYS A 297 -5.71 -11.42 -4.91
CA LYS A 297 -7.13 -11.49 -5.29
C LYS A 297 -7.40 -12.27 -6.60
N PHE A 298 -6.37 -12.81 -7.25
CA PHE A 298 -6.45 -13.53 -8.54
C PHE A 298 -6.32 -15.05 -8.40
#